data_AF-A0A178K9C8-F1
#
_entry.id   AF-A0A178K9C8-F1
#
_cell.length_a   1.000
_cell.length_b   1.000
_cell.length_c   1.000
_cell.angle_alpha   90.00
_cell.angle_beta   90.00
_cell.angle_gamma   90.00
#
_symmetry.space_group_name_H-M   'P 1'
#
loop_
_entity.id
_entity.type
_entity.pdbx_description
1 polymer ?
#
loop_
_entity_poly.entity_id
_entity_poly.type
_entity_poly.pdbx_seq_one_letter_code
_entity_poly.pdbx_strand_id
1 'polypeptide(L)'
;MKTVLEKIEEYQEVTGIEGDNIDKLKLYVKCFYIKSKFLDTQDKDILAKGILRKIKSEFIFCDLTDNYEALDILIDMEKQLKLSMC
;
A
#
# COMPACT_ATOMS: atom_id res chain seq x y z
N MET A 1 12.29 -11.88 2.54
CA MET A 1 11.27 -10.93 3.03
C MET A 1 10.63 -10.31 1.81
N LYS A 2 9.30 -10.42 1.63
CA LYS A 2 8.60 -9.83 0.49
C LYS A 2 8.63 -8.30 0.57
N THR A 3 8.82 -7.65 -0.56
CA THR A 3 8.68 -6.20 -0.75
C THR A 3 7.22 -5.77 -0.60
N VAL A 4 6.97 -4.47 -0.40
CA VAL A 4 5.61 -3.93 -0.36
C VAL A 4 4.84 -4.22 -1.65
N LEU A 5 5.49 -4.20 -2.82
CA LEU A 5 4.82 -4.48 -4.09
C LEU A 5 4.36 -5.94 -4.22
N GLU A 6 5.20 -6.89 -3.79
CA GLU A 6 4.84 -8.32 -3.77
C GLU A 6 3.67 -8.59 -2.82
N LYS A 7 3.58 -7.84 -1.72
CA LYS A 7 2.44 -7.96 -0.80
C LYS A 7 1.16 -7.36 -1.32
N ILE A 8 1.24 -6.29 -2.12
CA ILE A 8 0.06 -5.78 -2.82
C ILE A 8 -0.48 -6.85 -3.76
N GLU A 9 0.39 -7.57 -4.46
CA GLU A 9 -0.03 -8.67 -5.35
C GLU A 9 -0.65 -9.84 -4.56
N GLU A 10 -0.04 -10.23 -3.44
CA GLU A 10 -0.59 -11.24 -2.52
C GLU A 10 -1.96 -10.82 -1.97
N TYR A 11 -2.11 -9.55 -1.57
CA TYR A 11 -3.39 -8.98 -1.14
C TYR A 11 -4.47 -9.07 -2.24
N GLN A 12 -4.12 -8.76 -3.49
CA GLN A 12 -5.05 -8.89 -4.61
C GLN A 12 -5.47 -10.34 -4.85
N GLU A 13 -4.53 -11.28 -4.74
CA GLU A 13 -4.79 -12.71 -4.93
C GLU A 13 -5.78 -13.25 -3.88
N VAL A 14 -5.61 -12.90 -2.61
CA VAL A 14 -6.50 -13.39 -1.53
C VAL A 14 -7.85 -12.67 -1.47
N THR A 15 -7.92 -11.42 -1.94
CA THR A 15 -9.17 -10.66 -1.94
C THR A 15 -9.98 -10.82 -3.22
N GLY A 16 -9.33 -11.22 -4.32
CA GLY A 16 -9.92 -11.16 -5.67
C GLY A 16 -10.22 -9.74 -6.14
N ILE A 17 -9.74 -8.71 -5.43
CA ILE A 17 -10.00 -7.31 -5.78
C ILE A 17 -9.09 -6.90 -6.91
N GLU A 18 -9.73 -6.60 -8.03
CA GLU A 18 -9.13 -5.88 -9.14
C GLU A 18 -9.70 -4.46 -9.21
N GLY A 19 -8.88 -3.51 -9.63
CA GLY A 19 -9.35 -2.18 -10.04
C GLY A 19 -8.58 -1.00 -9.48
N ASP A 20 -9.12 0.16 -9.83
CA ASP A 20 -8.53 1.49 -9.70
C ASP A 20 -7.88 1.79 -8.34
N ASN A 21 -8.46 1.28 -7.24
CA ASN A 21 -7.94 1.63 -5.92
C ASN A 21 -6.57 0.99 -5.65
N ILE A 22 -6.44 -0.30 -5.96
CA ILE A 22 -5.21 -1.08 -5.77
C ILE A 22 -4.17 -0.71 -6.80
N ASP A 23 -4.57 -0.48 -8.06
CA ASP A 23 -3.65 0.00 -9.10
C ASP A 23 -3.01 1.34 -8.71
N LYS A 24 -3.81 2.27 -8.17
CA LYS A 24 -3.31 3.55 -7.65
C LYS A 24 -2.43 3.36 -6.41
N LEU A 25 -2.73 2.41 -5.52
CA LEU A 25 -1.84 2.08 -4.39
C LEU A 25 -0.48 1.60 -4.91
N LYS A 26 -0.48 0.65 -5.84
CA LYS A 26 0.73 0.13 -6.49
C LYS A 26 1.53 1.22 -7.18
N LEU A 27 0.86 2.12 -7.90
CA LEU A 27 1.48 3.27 -8.54
C LEU A 27 2.13 4.21 -7.51
N TYR A 28 1.42 4.55 -6.43
CA TYR A 28 1.95 5.46 -5.41
C TYR A 28 3.17 4.84 -4.72
N VAL A 29 3.14 3.54 -4.41
CA VAL A 29 4.29 2.83 -3.84
C VAL A 29 5.47 2.84 -4.81
N LYS A 30 5.26 2.58 -6.11
CA LYS A 30 6.32 2.70 -7.14
C LYS A 30 6.92 4.11 -7.17
N CYS A 31 6.08 5.14 -7.19
CA CYS A 31 6.52 6.54 -7.17
C CYS A 31 7.23 6.92 -5.85
N PHE A 32 6.84 6.32 -4.73
CA PHE A 32 7.50 6.57 -3.45
C PHE A 32 8.93 6.02 -3.43
N TYR A 33 9.19 4.87 -4.06
CA TYR A 33 10.54 4.29 -4.10
C TYR A 33 11.40 4.76 -5.28
N ILE A 34 10.82 5.44 -6.28
CA ILE A 34 11.62 5.93 -7.42
C ILE A 34 12.63 6.99 -6.98
N LYS A 35 13.88 6.85 -7.43
CA LYS A 35 14.91 7.88 -7.30
C LYS A 35 14.80 8.83 -8.48
N SER A 36 14.27 10.03 -8.25
CA SER A 36 14.10 11.05 -9.29
C SER A 36 14.54 12.41 -8.75
N LYS A 37 15.25 13.19 -9.57
CA LYS A 37 15.59 14.59 -9.26
C LYS A 37 14.38 15.54 -9.25
N PHE A 38 13.24 15.05 -9.73
CA PHE A 38 11.97 15.79 -9.82
C PHE A 38 10.97 15.41 -8.72
N LEU A 39 11.36 14.54 -7.78
CA LEU A 39 10.55 14.22 -6.62
C LEU A 39 11.29 14.68 -5.38
N ASP A 40 10.84 15.79 -4.83
CA ASP A 40 11.40 16.33 -3.60
C ASP A 40 10.77 15.67 -2.36
N THR A 41 11.18 16.14 -1.18
CA THR A 41 10.66 15.63 0.09
C THR A 41 9.15 15.89 0.24
N GLN A 42 8.65 17.02 -0.25
CA GLN A 42 7.22 17.33 -0.20
C GLN A 42 6.41 16.38 -1.09
N ASP A 43 6.91 16.04 -2.28
CA ASP A 43 6.30 15.04 -3.14
C ASP A 43 6.26 13.66 -2.47
N LYS A 44 7.36 13.27 -1.80
CA LYS A 44 7.43 12.01 -1.05
C LYS A 44 6.43 11.98 0.12
N ASP A 45 6.26 13.10 0.82
CA ASP A 45 5.26 13.26 1.88
C ASP A 45 3.82 13.13 1.35
N ILE A 46 3.53 13.73 0.19
CA ILE A 46 2.22 13.61 -0.46
C ILE A 46 1.96 12.15 -0.85
N LEU A 47 2.94 11.48 -1.44
CA LEU A 47 2.86 10.07 -1.79
C LEU A 47 2.65 9.19 -0.55
N ALA A 48 3.41 9.42 0.53
CA ALA A 48 3.27 8.69 1.79
C ALA A 48 1.86 8.84 2.38
N LYS A 49 1.33 10.07 2.46
CA LYS A 49 -0.04 10.33 2.92
C LYS A 49 -1.07 9.63 2.03
N GLY A 50 -0.86 9.64 0.71
CA GLY A 50 -1.71 8.97 -0.26
C GLY A 50 -1.73 7.44 -0.08
N ILE A 51 -0.56 6.84 0.15
CA ILE A 51 -0.40 5.40 0.42
C ILE A 51 -1.12 5.04 1.72
N LEU A 52 -0.84 5.75 2.82
CA LEU A 52 -1.46 5.48 4.12
C LEU A 52 -2.99 5.61 4.08
N ARG A 53 -3.51 6.61 3.37
CA ARG A 53 -4.95 6.77 3.17
C ARG A 53 -5.57 5.56 2.45
N LYS A 54 -4.90 5.04 1.43
CA LYS A 54 -5.37 3.88 0.67
C LYS A 54 -5.31 2.60 1.49
N ILE A 55 -4.22 2.35 2.19
CA ILE A 55 -4.09 1.21 3.12
C ILE A 55 -5.20 1.26 4.17
N LYS A 56 -5.52 2.43 4.72
CA LYS A 56 -6.63 2.60 5.66
C LYS A 56 -7.99 2.24 5.05
N SER A 57 -8.23 2.58 3.78
CA SER A 57 -9.45 2.16 3.08
C SER A 57 -9.53 0.64 2.93
N GLU A 58 -8.42 -0.02 2.62
CA GLU A 58 -8.36 -1.49 2.54
C GLU A 58 -8.59 -2.16 3.90
N PHE A 59 -8.06 -1.59 5.00
CA PHE A 59 -8.37 -2.07 6.35
C PHE A 59 -9.87 -2.06 6.65
N ILE A 60 -10.57 -0.98 6.28
CA ILE A 60 -12.03 -0.88 6.45
C ILE A 60 -12.74 -1.93 5.58
N PHE A 61 -12.27 -2.15 4.36
CA PHE A 61 -12.83 -3.19 3.50
C PHE A 61 -12.68 -4.59 4.11
N CYS A 62 -11.49 -4.96 4.57
CA CYS A 62 -11.24 -6.27 5.17
C CYS A 62 -12.08 -6.50 6.43
N ASP A 63 -12.23 -5.48 7.27
CA ASP A 63 -13.08 -5.52 8.47
C ASP A 63 -14.56 -5.73 8.11
N LEU A 64 -15.06 -5.05 7.07
CA LEU A 64 -16.45 -5.18 6.61
C LEU A 64 -16.75 -6.49 5.87
N THR A 65 -15.72 -7.20 5.39
CA THR A 65 -15.85 -8.43 4.59
C THR A 65 -15.34 -9.67 5.30
N ASP A 66 -14.95 -9.56 6.58
CA ASP A 66 -14.38 -10.65 7.38
C ASP A 66 -13.18 -11.35 6.69
N ASN A 67 -12.39 -10.61 5.91
CA ASN A 67 -11.24 -11.16 5.20
C ASN A 67 -9.96 -11.05 6.06
N TYR A 68 -9.85 -11.96 7.04
CA TYR A 68 -8.76 -11.98 8.02
C TYR A 68 -7.38 -12.29 7.39
N GLU A 69 -7.33 -13.12 6.35
CA GLU A 69 -6.08 -13.39 5.62
C GLU A 69 -5.54 -12.12 4.95
N ALA A 70 -6.42 -11.36 4.30
CA ALA A 70 -6.07 -10.07 3.71
C ALA A 70 -5.65 -9.03 4.78
N LEU A 71 -6.26 -9.08 5.97
CA LEU A 71 -5.93 -8.20 7.09
C LEU A 71 -4.48 -8.39 7.57
N ASP A 72 -4.02 -9.64 7.71
CA ASP A 72 -2.64 -9.94 8.11
C ASP A 72 -1.62 -9.39 7.12
N ILE A 73 -1.92 -9.50 5.82
CA ILE A 73 -1.09 -8.95 4.75
C ILE A 73 -1.03 -7.41 4.84
N LEU A 74 -2.16 -6.75 5.10
CA LEU A 74 -2.24 -5.29 5.28
C LEU A 74 -1.45 -4.81 6.50
N ILE A 75 -1.50 -5.52 7.64
CA ILE A 75 -0.73 -5.20 8.84
C ILE A 75 0.77 -5.23 8.54
N ASP A 76 1.23 -6.28 7.86
CA ASP A 76 2.65 -6.42 7.55
C ASP A 76 3.10 -5.43 6.45
N MET A 77 2.22 -5.05 5.50
CA MET A 77 2.47 -3.94 4.58
C MET A 77 2.61 -2.59 5.30
N GLU A 78 1.66 -2.27 6.19
CA GLU A 78 1.64 -1.00 6.92
C GLU A 78 2.89 -0.84 7.79
N LYS A 79 3.33 -1.92 8.44
CA LYS A 79 4.57 -1.95 9.22
C LYS A 79 5.79 -1.63 8.36
N GLN A 80 5.92 -2.25 7.19
CA GLN A 80 7.05 -1.97 6.28
C GLN A 80 7.02 -0.54 5.75
N LEU A 81 5.85 -0.03 5.41
CA LEU A 81 5.68 1.35 4.92
C LEU A 81 6.02 2.39 5.99
N LYS A 82 5.59 2.18 7.24
CA LYS A 82 5.97 3.06 8.35
C LYS A 82 7.48 3.09 8.58
N LEU A 83 8.15 1.95 8.45
CA LEU A 83 9.62 1.87 8.57
C LEU A 83 10.35 2.59 7.44
N SER A 84 9.76 2.70 6.25
CA SER A 84 10.39 3.36 5.10
C SER A 84 10.02 4.83 4.92
N MET A 85 9.02 5.32 5.65
CA MET A 85 8.51 6.69 5.62
C MET A 85 8.97 7.55 6.80
N CYS A 86 9.67 6.97 7.79
CA CYS A 86 10.36 7.66 8.87
C CYS A 86 11.82 7.95 8.50
#